data_AF-A0A7S4JTL1-F1
#
_entry.id   AF-A0A7S4JTL1-F1
#
_cell.length_a   1.000
_cell.length_b   1.000
_cell.length_c   1.000
_cell.angle_alpha   90.00
_cell.angle_beta   90.00
_cell.angle_gamma   90.00
#
_symmetry.space_group_name_H-M   'P 1'
#
loop_
_entity.id
_entity.type
_entity.pdbx_description
1 polymer ?
#
loop_
_entity_poly.entity_id
_entity_poly.type
_entity_poly.pdbx_seq_one_letter_code
_entity_poly.pdbx_strand_id
1 'polypeptide(L)'
;GKAPPGGGANEWMVRSATGATLTVAASTIRRVPATRGSQVRVVMGESCGFVGVLLSADNGVGVLRSFGEAKKVRVLPLDALCVLAQECNQPEPGTVEIS
;
A
#
# COMPACT_ATOMS: atom_id res chain seq x y z
N GLY A 1 16.07 13.25 20.47
CA GLY A 1 14.62 13.17 20.20
C GLY A 1 14.02 12.16 21.15
N LYS A 2 13.01 12.56 21.94
CA LYS A 2 12.43 11.74 23.01
C LYS A 2 11.41 10.77 22.38
N ALA A 3 11.59 9.47 22.59
CA ALA A 3 10.64 8.45 22.14
C ALA A 3 9.28 8.62 22.85
N PRO A 4 8.14 8.33 22.18
CA PRO A 4 6.83 8.37 22.82
C PRO A 4 6.76 7.35 23.97
N PRO A 5 6.11 7.68 25.10
CA PRO A 5 5.99 6.77 26.22
C PRO A 5 4.95 5.69 25.87
N GLY A 6 5.36 4.43 25.85
CA GLY A 6 4.44 3.29 25.80
C GLY A 6 4.51 2.38 24.58
N GLY A 7 5.48 2.53 23.68
CA GLY A 7 5.71 1.56 22.61
C GLY A 7 6.67 0.46 23.06
N GLY A 8 6.16 -0.71 23.43
CA GLY A 8 7.00 -1.91 23.50
C GLY A 8 7.66 -2.15 22.14
N ALA A 9 8.82 -2.81 22.10
CA ALA A 9 9.61 -3.06 20.88
C ALA A 9 8.86 -3.80 19.75
N ASN A 10 7.60 -4.17 19.97
CA ASN A 10 6.72 -4.90 19.06
C ASN A 10 5.46 -4.12 18.70
N GLU A 11 5.40 -2.81 18.91
CA GLU A 11 4.23 -1.97 18.58
C GLU A 11 4.54 -0.98 17.45
N TRP A 12 3.58 -0.80 16.55
CA TRP A 12 3.68 0.05 15.37
C TRP A 12 2.55 1.07 15.36
N MET A 13 2.88 2.30 14.99
CA MET A 13 1.88 3.31 14.69
C MET A 13 1.39 3.14 13.24
N VAL A 14 0.10 2.92 13.08
CA VAL A 14 -0.56 2.78 11.77
C VAL A 14 -1.65 3.84 11.62
N ARG A 15 -1.79 4.39 10.42
CA ARG A 15 -2.91 5.28 10.09
C ARG A 15 -4.04 4.44 9.50
N SER A 16 -5.22 4.49 10.11
CA SER A 16 -6.43 3.88 9.60
C SER A 16 -6.99 4.64 8.39
N ALA A 17 -7.86 4.00 7.61
CA ALA A 17 -8.51 4.63 6.46
C ALA A 17 -9.37 5.86 6.84
N THR A 18 -9.84 5.95 8.08
CA THR A 18 -10.59 7.10 8.62
C THR A 18 -9.68 8.24 9.11
N GLY A 19 -8.36 8.10 8.94
CA GLY A 19 -7.37 9.10 9.33
C GLY A 19 -6.88 9.00 10.78
N ALA A 20 -7.50 8.16 11.61
CA ALA A 20 -7.05 7.96 12.99
C ALA A 20 -5.71 7.20 13.04
N THR A 21 -4.80 7.65 13.92
CA THR A 21 -3.55 6.95 14.22
C THR A 21 -3.77 5.96 15.36
N LEU A 22 -3.40 4.70 15.13
CA LEU A 22 -3.55 3.60 16.07
C LEU A 22 -2.18 3.01 16.40
N THR A 23 -1.98 2.58 17.64
CA THR A 23 -0.85 1.72 18.02
C THR A 23 -1.33 0.28 17.96
N VAL A 24 -0.66 -0.55 17.17
CA VAL A 24 -1.01 -1.96 16.99
C VAL A 24 0.21 -2.85 17.22
N ALA A 25 0.00 -4.05 17.73
CA ALA A 25 1.07 -5.03 17.83
C ALA A 25 1.53 -5.47 16.42
N ALA A 26 2.84 -5.59 16.20
CA ALA A 26 3.42 -6.03 14.94
C ALA A 26 2.84 -7.38 14.48
N SER A 27 2.57 -8.28 15.44
CA SER A 27 2.02 -9.62 15.21
C SER A 27 0.61 -9.61 14.65
N THR A 28 -0.15 -8.52 14.78
CA THR A 28 -1.51 -8.38 14.22
C THR A 28 -1.51 -7.78 12.81
N ILE A 29 -0.36 -7.28 12.33
CA ILE A 29 -0.26 -6.73 10.98
C ILE A 29 -0.23 -7.89 9.97
N ARG A 30 -1.05 -7.77 8.93
CA ARG A 30 -1.10 -8.68 7.79
C ARG A 30 -0.96 -7.88 6.50
N ARG A 31 -0.30 -8.46 5.51
CA ARG A 31 -0.25 -7.87 4.17
C ARG A 31 -1.62 -7.98 3.53
N VAL A 32 -2.04 -6.89 2.89
CA VAL A 32 -3.16 -6.91 1.97
C VAL A 32 -2.68 -7.54 0.66
N PRO A 33 -3.28 -8.64 0.19
CA PRO A 33 -2.88 -9.25 -1.07
C PRO A 33 -3.13 -8.29 -2.22
N ALA A 34 -2.13 -8.12 -3.08
CA ALA A 34 -2.29 -7.33 -4.29
C ALA A 34 -3.15 -8.10 -5.31
N THR A 35 -4.14 -7.43 -5.89
CA THR A 35 -5.01 -7.99 -6.93
C THR A 35 -4.78 -7.27 -8.25
N ARG A 36 -5.28 -7.84 -9.35
CA ARG A 36 -5.27 -7.16 -10.65
C ARG A 36 -5.85 -5.75 -10.51
N GLY A 37 -5.14 -4.76 -11.05
CA GLY A 37 -5.49 -3.34 -10.97
C GLY A 37 -4.91 -2.59 -9.76
N SER A 38 -4.41 -3.29 -8.74
CA SER A 38 -3.76 -2.64 -7.60
C SER A 38 -2.54 -1.85 -8.04
N GLN A 39 -2.39 -0.63 -7.51
CA GLN A 39 -1.12 0.07 -7.53
C GLN A 39 -0.22 -0.52 -6.45
N VAL A 40 1.00 -0.87 -6.81
CA VAL A 40 1.92 -1.59 -5.94
C VAL A 40 3.30 -0.98 -5.98
N ARG A 41 4.03 -1.12 -4.87
CA ARG A 41 5.45 -0.83 -4.76
C ARG A 41 6.19 -2.12 -4.42
N VAL A 42 7.30 -2.34 -5.10
CA VAL A 42 8.22 -3.43 -4.78
C VAL A 42 9.05 -3.02 -3.56
N VAL A 43 9.05 -3.85 -2.52
CA VAL A 43 9.67 -3.56 -1.22
C VAL A 43 10.86 -4.46 -0.88
N MET A 44 11.15 -5.46 -1.72
CA MET A 44 12.21 -6.43 -1.51
C MET A 44 12.96 -6.72 -2.83
N GLY A 45 14.20 -7.20 -2.71
CA GLY A 45 15.05 -7.58 -3.84
C GLY A 45 15.58 -6.40 -4.66
N GLU A 46 16.22 -6.71 -5.79
CA GLU A 46 16.90 -5.73 -6.67
C GLU A 46 15.94 -4.73 -7.34
N SER A 47 14.65 -5.09 -7.39
CA SER A 47 13.60 -4.21 -7.93
C SER A 47 13.00 -3.28 -6.87
N CYS A 48 13.55 -3.23 -5.65
CA CYS A 48 13.04 -2.39 -4.57
C CYS A 48 12.88 -0.93 -5.00
N GLY A 49 11.74 -0.33 -4.67
CA GLY A 49 11.39 1.03 -5.07
C GLY A 49 10.69 1.13 -6.42
N PHE A 50 10.63 0.06 -7.22
CA PHE A 50 9.82 0.05 -8.44
C PHE A 50 8.33 0.18 -8.11
N VAL A 51 7.64 1.09 -8.80
CA VAL A 51 6.22 1.38 -8.61
C VAL A 51 5.47 1.14 -9.91
N GLY A 52 4.33 0.46 -9.83
CA GLY A 52 3.56 0.08 -11.00
C GLY A 52 2.14 -0.36 -10.68
N VAL A 53 1.43 -0.78 -11.72
CA VAL A 53 0.13 -1.44 -11.61
C VAL A 53 0.29 -2.94 -11.82
N LEU A 54 -0.37 -3.73 -10.99
CA LEU A 54 -0.43 -5.19 -11.12
C LEU A 54 -1.40 -5.56 -12.24
N LEU A 55 -0.89 -6.15 -13.32
CA LEU A 55 -1.69 -6.54 -14.49
C LEU A 55 -2.30 -7.94 -14.32
N SER A 56 -1.58 -8.84 -13.67
CA SER A 56 -1.99 -10.22 -13.39
C SER A 56 -1.30 -10.73 -12.14
N ALA A 57 -1.93 -11.67 -11.45
CA ALA A 57 -1.39 -12.39 -10.31
C ALA A 57 -1.80 -13.85 -10.44
N ASP A 58 -0.82 -14.75 -10.54
CA ASP A 58 -1.04 -16.18 -10.72
C ASP A 58 0.11 -16.96 -10.07
N ASN A 59 -0.21 -18.08 -9.40
CA ASN A 59 0.79 -18.99 -8.81
C ASN A 59 1.91 -18.30 -7.99
N GLY A 60 1.56 -17.28 -7.20
CA GLY A 60 2.52 -16.56 -6.34
C GLY A 60 3.37 -15.51 -7.05
N VAL A 61 3.12 -15.27 -8.34
CA VAL A 61 3.87 -14.32 -9.17
C VAL A 61 2.93 -13.26 -9.73
N GLY A 62 3.40 -12.01 -9.73
CA GLY A 62 2.72 -10.85 -10.29
C GLY A 62 3.42 -10.31 -11.53
N VAL A 63 2.63 -9.90 -12.52
CA VAL A 63 3.10 -9.14 -13.69
C VAL A 63 2.80 -7.66 -13.46
N LEU A 64 3.84 -6.85 -13.30
CA LEU A 64 3.73 -5.42 -13.03
C LEU A 64 4.10 -4.61 -14.26
N ARG A 65 3.43 -3.48 -14.44
CA ARG A 65 3.80 -2.45 -15.41
C ARG A 65 4.08 -1.13 -14.71
N SER A 66 5.22 -0.51 -15.01
CA SER A 66 5.55 0.81 -14.48
C SER A 66 4.60 1.88 -15.01
N PHE A 67 4.53 2.98 -14.28
CA PHE A 67 3.97 4.24 -14.79
C PHE A 67 4.99 4.94 -15.71
N GLY A 68 4.54 5.91 -16.52
CA GLY A 68 5.36 6.69 -17.46
C GLY A 68 5.30 6.21 -18.92
N GLU A 69 5.96 6.96 -19.82
CA GLU A 69 5.91 6.73 -21.28
C GLU A 69 6.54 5.41 -21.71
N ALA A 70 7.71 5.06 -21.15
CA ALA A 70 8.46 3.87 -21.56
C ALA A 70 7.89 2.53 -21.04
N LYS A 71 6.76 2.56 -20.30
CA LYS A 71 6.02 1.41 -19.72
C LYS A 71 6.83 0.12 -19.61
N LYS A 72 7.63 -0.04 -18.55
CA LYS A 72 8.44 -1.24 -18.31
C LYS A 72 7.60 -2.33 -17.65
N VAL A 73 7.72 -3.57 -18.10
CA VAL A 73 7.07 -4.73 -17.47
C VAL A 73 8.08 -5.52 -16.64
N ARG A 74 7.67 -5.98 -15.46
CA ARG A 74 8.45 -6.85 -14.59
C ARG A 74 7.59 -7.99 -14.07
N VAL A 75 8.21 -9.14 -13.87
CA VAL A 75 7.59 -10.33 -13.28
C VAL A 75 8.27 -10.55 -11.94
N LEU A 76 7.50 -10.52 -10.85
CA LEU A 76 8.03 -10.53 -9.49
C LEU A 76 7.17 -11.40 -8.56
N PRO A 77 7.75 -12.03 -7.54
CA PRO A 77 6.96 -12.71 -6.50
C PRO A 77 5.99 -11.74 -5.83
N LEU A 78 4.75 -12.19 -5.56
CA LEU A 78 3.74 -11.37 -4.89
C LEU A 78 4.19 -10.92 -3.49
N ASP A 79 5.01 -11.73 -2.80
CA ASP A 79 5.57 -11.41 -1.50
C ASP A 79 6.56 -10.24 -1.49
N ALA A 80 7.08 -9.86 -2.66
CA ALA A 80 7.92 -8.69 -2.82
C ALA A 80 7.11 -7.39 -3.00
N LEU A 81 5.78 -7.47 -3.07
CA LEU A 81 4.89 -6.36 -3.40
C LEU A 81 4.12 -5.88 -2.16
N CYS A 82 3.98 -4.56 -2.04
CA CYS A 82 3.02 -3.94 -1.14
C CYS A 82 2.02 -3.11 -1.96
N VAL A 83 0.73 -3.21 -1.62
CA VAL A 83 -0.31 -2.34 -2.18
C VAL A 83 -0.09 -0.91 -1.68
N LEU A 84 -0.13 0.04 -2.60
CA LEU A 84 -0.16 1.45 -2.25
C LEU A 84 -1.61 1.81 -1.87
N ALA A 85 -1.82 2.10 -0.59
CA ALA A 85 -3.10 2.64 -0.14
C ALA A 85 -3.25 4.05 -0.74
N GLN A 86 -4.30 4.27 -1.55
CA GLN A 86 -4.72 5.62 -1.86
C GLN A 86 -5.31 6.23 -0.60
N GLU A 87 -4.96 7.48 -0.30
CA GLU A 87 -5.66 8.24 0.71
C GLU A 87 -7.13 8.29 0.31
N CYS A 88 -8.02 7.80 1.18
CA CYS A 88 -9.45 8.05 1.00
C CYS A 88 -9.65 9.55 1.16
N ASN A 89 -9.58 10.31 0.06
CA ASN A 89 -10.19 11.62 0.02
C ASN A 89 -11.67 11.40 0.33
N GLN A 90 -12.11 11.83 1.51
CA GLN A 90 -13.53 11.98 1.76
C GLN A 90 -14.08 12.86 0.62
N PRO A 91 -15.19 12.48 -0.04
CA PRO A 91 -15.86 13.44 -0.90
C PRO A 91 -16.17 14.66 -0.03
N GLU A 92 -15.69 15.82 -0.44
CA GLU A 92 -16.08 17.10 0.16
C GLU A 92 -17.61 17.10 0.21
N PRO A 93 -18.25 17.45 1.35
CA PRO A 93 -19.69 17.49 1.41
C PRO A 93 -20.18 18.51 0.38
N GLY A 94 -20.65 18.01 -0.77
CA GLY A 94 -21.23 18.84 -1.80
C GLY A 94 -22.42 19.56 -1.20
N THR A 95 -22.35 20.89 -1.15
CA THR A 95 -23.51 21.73 -0.89
C THR A 95 -24.55 21.39 -1.93
N VAL A 96 -25.63 20.73 -1.50
CA VAL A 96 -26.82 20.54 -2.32
C VAL A 96 -27.57 21.87 -2.30
N GLU A 97 -27.35 22.72 -3.31
CA GLU A 97 -28.27 23.81 -3.58
C GLU A 97 -29.52 23.24 -4.25
N ILE A 98 -30.63 23.28 -3.53
CA ILE A 98 -31.95 22.93 -4.04
C ILE A 98 -32.49 24.19 -4.71
N SER A 99 -32.66 24.16 -6.04
CA SER A 99 -33.38 25.19 -6.81
C SER A 99 -34.88 24.92 -6.80
#